data_AF-A0A534ZDH0-F1
#
_entry.id   AF-A0A534ZDH0-F1
#
_cell.length_a   1.000
_cell.length_b   1.000
_cell.length_c   1.000
_cell.angle_alpha   90.00
_cell.angle_beta   90.00
_cell.angle_gamma   90.00
#
_symmetry.space_group_name_H-M   'P 1'
#
loop_
_entity.id
_entity.type
_entity.pdbx_description
1 polymer ?
#
loop_
_entity_poly.entity_id
_entity_poly.type
_entity_poly.pdbx_seq_one_letter_code
_entity_poly.pdbx_strand_id
1 'polypeptide(L)'
;MHAQVSGSSRQAAPETEEPWASVLRDRGSGERALLCAVLADAVRCLTHTIGGGPKDQARLAVQARRWVLKRGEDWPYSFENVCAALGLHPRLVRRRLLGLAREFERGR
;
A
#
# COMPACT_ATOMS: atom_id res chain seq x y z
N MET A 1 53.69 -30.41 31.39
CA MET A 1 52.65 -29.39 31.18
C MET A 1 53.01 -28.58 29.95
N HIS A 2 52.44 -28.86 28.78
CA HIS A 2 52.26 -27.90 27.68
C HIS A 2 51.18 -28.49 26.77
N ALA A 3 49.99 -27.88 26.80
CA ALA A 3 48.89 -28.19 25.90
C ALA A 3 49.12 -27.45 24.58
N GLN A 4 48.97 -28.13 23.44
CA GLN A 4 48.70 -27.47 22.16
C GLN A 4 47.66 -28.28 21.38
N VAL A 5 46.52 -27.63 21.19
CA VAL A 5 45.47 -27.93 20.22
C VAL A 5 45.90 -27.36 18.87
N SER A 6 45.78 -28.12 17.78
CA SER A 6 45.67 -27.65 16.38
C SER A 6 45.51 -28.88 15.48
N GLY A 7 44.58 -29.01 14.53
CA GLY A 7 43.58 -28.09 14.03
C GLY A 7 42.60 -28.87 13.15
N SER A 8 41.34 -28.48 13.27
CA SER A 8 40.24 -28.87 12.39
C SER A 8 40.53 -28.45 10.95
N SER A 9 40.23 -29.33 9.98
CA SER A 9 39.88 -28.90 8.62
C SER A 9 38.68 -29.70 8.15
N ARG A 10 37.51 -29.38 8.73
CA ARG A 10 36.25 -29.50 8.00
C ARG A 10 36.18 -28.34 7.03
N GLN A 11 36.46 -28.59 5.75
CA GLN A 11 36.07 -27.68 4.69
C GLN A 11 34.58 -27.88 4.44
N ALA A 12 33.77 -27.00 5.04
CA ALA A 12 32.43 -26.71 4.55
C ALA A 12 32.58 -25.72 3.39
N ALA A 13 31.97 -26.04 2.25
CA ALA A 13 31.91 -25.16 1.10
C ALA A 13 31.21 -23.84 1.48
N PRO A 14 31.67 -22.68 0.98
CA PRO A 14 31.08 -21.41 1.37
C PRO A 14 29.73 -21.23 0.68
N GLU A 15 28.71 -21.13 1.52
CA GLU A 15 27.43 -20.48 1.32
C GLU A 15 27.62 -19.18 0.54
N THR A 16 27.32 -19.23 -0.75
CA THR A 16 27.07 -18.04 -1.58
C THR A 16 25.58 -17.94 -1.84
N GLU A 17 24.79 -17.95 -0.77
CA GLU A 17 23.41 -17.50 -0.85
C GLU A 17 23.43 -15.98 -0.71
N GLU A 18 23.36 -15.31 -1.85
CA GLU A 18 23.12 -13.86 -1.97
C GLU A 18 21.98 -13.43 -1.01
N PRO A 19 22.26 -12.62 0.03
CA PRO A 19 21.36 -12.37 1.16
C PRO A 19 19.98 -11.77 0.81
N TRP A 20 19.83 -11.20 -0.39
CA TRP A 20 18.60 -10.57 -0.87
C TRP A 20 17.67 -11.54 -1.60
N ALA A 21 18.10 -12.77 -1.88
CA ALA A 21 17.32 -13.71 -2.67
C ALA A 21 16.02 -14.16 -1.95
N SER A 22 15.95 -14.03 -0.62
CA SER A 22 14.73 -14.23 0.19
C SER A 22 13.81 -12.99 0.23
N VAL A 23 14.38 -11.78 0.14
CA VAL A 23 13.63 -10.50 0.11
C VAL A 23 12.82 -10.37 -1.19
N LEU A 24 13.34 -10.92 -2.29
CA LEU A 24 12.69 -10.88 -3.61
C LEU A 24 11.71 -12.04 -3.86
N ARG A 25 11.62 -13.04 -2.96
CA ARG A 25 11.00 -14.33 -3.31
C ARG A 25 9.58 -14.60 -2.83
N ASP A 26 8.93 -13.84 -1.95
CA ASP A 26 7.52 -14.19 -1.66
C ASP A 26 6.57 -13.06 -1.28
N ARG A 27 5.95 -12.52 -2.35
CA ARG A 27 4.58 -12.02 -2.55
C ARG A 27 4.69 -10.91 -3.59
N GLY A 28 3.99 -10.95 -4.71
CA GLY A 28 3.90 -9.77 -5.59
C GLY A 28 2.88 -8.75 -5.08
N SER A 29 3.18 -7.67 -4.35
CA SER A 29 4.42 -7.04 -3.87
C SER A 29 4.01 -6.12 -2.71
N GLY A 30 4.82 -5.97 -1.65
CA GLY A 30 4.43 -5.16 -0.48
C GLY A 30 4.00 -3.73 -0.83
N GLU A 31 4.65 -3.12 -1.81
CA GLU A 31 4.28 -1.83 -2.38
C GLU A 31 2.92 -1.86 -3.08
N ARG A 32 2.66 -2.82 -3.98
CA ARG A 32 1.36 -2.93 -4.64
C ARG A 32 0.23 -3.21 -3.65
N ALA A 33 0.50 -4.03 -2.64
CA ALA A 33 -0.44 -4.29 -1.55
C ALA A 33 -0.75 -3.01 -0.75
N LEU A 34 0.27 -2.20 -0.47
CA LEU A 34 0.10 -0.90 0.17
C LEU A 34 -0.73 0.05 -0.70
N LEU A 35 -0.45 0.14 -2.00
CA LEU A 35 -1.20 0.98 -2.94
C LEU A 35 -2.66 0.54 -3.05
N CYS A 36 -2.92 -0.77 -3.08
CA CYS A 36 -4.27 -1.33 -2.98
C CYS A 36 -4.94 -0.94 -1.65
N ALA A 37 -4.22 -1.00 -0.53
CA ALA A 37 -4.74 -0.62 0.77
C ALA A 37 -5.09 0.87 0.84
N VAL A 38 -4.26 1.75 0.28
CA VAL A 38 -4.51 3.19 0.17
C VAL A 38 -5.79 3.44 -0.64
N LEU A 39 -5.95 2.80 -1.80
CA LEU A 39 -7.14 2.95 -2.61
C LEU A 39 -8.39 2.40 -1.90
N ALA A 40 -8.29 1.24 -1.24
CA ALA A 40 -9.38 0.64 -0.49
C ALA A 40 -9.80 1.49 0.72
N ASP A 41 -8.85 2.11 1.42
CA ASP A 41 -9.14 3.03 2.53
C ASP A 41 -9.90 4.26 2.05
N ALA A 42 -9.51 4.84 0.91
CA ALA A 42 -10.24 5.95 0.29
C ALA A 42 -11.69 5.57 -0.05
N VAL A 43 -11.94 4.34 -0.53
CA VAL A 43 -13.31 3.84 -0.75
C VAL A 43 -14.06 3.80 0.58
N ARG A 44 -13.51 3.17 1.62
CA ARG A 44 -14.19 3.03 2.93
C ARG A 44 -14.52 4.38 3.57
N CYS A 45 -13.62 5.35 3.44
CA CYS A 45 -13.84 6.72 3.90
C CYS A 45 -15.00 7.39 3.15
N LEU A 46 -15.08 7.23 1.82
CA LEU A 46 -16.15 7.81 1.00
C LEU A 46 -17.50 7.13 1.21
N THR A 47 -17.51 5.83 1.53
CA THR A 47 -18.74 5.04 1.76
C THR A 47 -19.16 5.00 3.23
N HIS A 48 -18.45 5.70 4.12
CA HIS A 48 -18.71 5.70 5.56
C HIS A 48 -18.71 4.29 6.21
N THR A 49 -17.97 3.35 5.64
CA THR A 49 -17.86 1.97 6.16
C THR A 49 -16.68 1.80 7.11
N ILE A 50 -16.05 2.90 7.52
CA ILE A 50 -15.01 2.93 8.54
C ILE A 50 -15.66 3.10 9.92
N GLY A 51 -15.06 2.47 10.94
CA GLY A 51 -15.51 2.65 12.32
C GLY A 51 -15.37 4.10 12.81
N GLY A 52 -16.04 4.42 13.91
CA GLY A 52 -16.01 5.75 14.52
C GLY A 52 -17.36 6.49 14.42
N GLY A 53 -17.44 7.63 15.09
CA GLY A 53 -18.67 8.44 15.14
C GLY A 53 -18.95 9.21 13.84
N PRO A 54 -20.18 9.73 13.66
CA PRO A 54 -20.58 10.44 12.43
C PRO A 54 -19.67 11.62 12.05
N LYS A 55 -19.15 12.35 13.06
CA LYS A 55 -18.23 13.48 12.85
C LYS A 55 -16.90 13.04 12.25
N ASP A 56 -16.34 11.93 12.72
CA ASP A 56 -15.08 11.39 12.21
C ASP A 56 -15.23 10.87 10.79
N GLN A 57 -16.32 10.14 10.52
CA GLN A 57 -16.59 9.64 9.18
C GLN A 57 -16.75 10.77 8.17
N ALA A 58 -17.47 11.85 8.51
CA ALA A 58 -17.61 13.02 7.65
C ALA A 58 -16.24 13.69 7.38
N ARG A 59 -15.40 13.81 8.40
CA ARG A 59 -14.03 14.36 8.25
C ARG A 59 -13.18 13.50 7.31
N LEU A 60 -13.20 12.18 7.49
CA LEU A 60 -12.44 11.23 6.67
C LEU A 60 -12.93 11.23 5.21
N ALA A 61 -14.24 11.30 4.99
CA ALA A 61 -14.82 11.43 3.64
C ALA A 61 -14.33 12.69 2.94
N VAL A 62 -14.28 13.84 3.64
CA VAL A 62 -13.75 15.10 3.09
C VAL A 62 -12.26 14.97 2.73
N GLN A 63 -11.46 14.32 3.57
CA GLN A 63 -10.03 14.09 3.32
C GLN A 63 -9.82 13.18 2.10
N ALA A 64 -10.52 12.04 2.04
CA ALA A 64 -10.46 11.13 0.90
C ALA A 64 -10.89 11.83 -0.41
N ARG A 65 -11.95 12.64 -0.37
CA ARG A 65 -12.41 13.42 -1.52
C ARG A 65 -11.35 14.43 -1.99
N ARG A 66 -10.67 15.11 -1.06
CA ARG A 66 -9.57 16.02 -1.41
C ARG A 66 -8.41 15.29 -2.07
N TRP A 67 -8.02 14.13 -1.54
CA TRP A 67 -6.97 13.29 -2.15
C TRP A 67 -7.36 12.84 -3.57
N VAL A 68 -8.59 12.34 -3.75
CA VAL A 68 -9.11 11.93 -5.08
C VAL A 68 -9.19 13.11 -6.05
N LEU A 69 -9.46 14.33 -5.58
CA LEU A 69 -9.59 15.52 -6.44
C LEU A 69 -8.26 16.22 -6.74
N LYS A 70 -7.25 16.06 -5.88
CA LYS A 70 -5.92 16.60 -6.12
C LYS A 70 -5.40 16.10 -7.47
N ARG A 71 -4.67 16.97 -8.16
CA ARG A 71 -4.01 16.68 -9.44
C ARG A 71 -2.51 16.71 -9.21
N GLY A 72 -1.78 16.05 -10.10
CA GLY A 72 -0.33 16.03 -10.08
C GLY A 72 0.23 14.77 -9.42
N GLU A 73 1.48 14.48 -9.76
CA GLU A 73 2.22 13.28 -9.37
C GLU A 73 3.23 13.58 -8.25
N ASP A 74 3.03 14.70 -7.54
CA ASP A 74 3.98 15.34 -6.61
C ASP A 74 4.45 14.46 -5.43
N TRP A 75 3.84 13.28 -5.21
CA TRP A 75 4.21 12.32 -4.17
C TRP A 75 3.89 10.88 -4.61
N PRO A 76 4.64 9.85 -4.16
CA PRO A 76 4.43 8.44 -4.58
C PRO A 76 3.02 7.90 -4.34
N TYR A 77 2.31 8.42 -3.35
CA TYR A 77 0.92 8.04 -3.03
C TYR A 77 -0.11 9.05 -3.54
N SER A 78 0.25 9.88 -4.53
CA SER A 78 -0.75 10.68 -5.26
C SER A 78 -1.78 9.75 -5.91
N PHE A 79 -3.01 10.23 -6.07
CA PHE A 79 -4.08 9.43 -6.67
C PHE A 79 -3.70 8.95 -8.08
N GLU A 80 -3.04 9.81 -8.85
CA GLU A 80 -2.47 9.52 -10.17
C GLU A 80 -1.44 8.37 -10.11
N ASN A 81 -0.46 8.44 -9.21
CA ASN A 81 0.58 7.40 -9.07
C ASN A 81 0.00 6.08 -8.57
N VAL A 82 -0.93 6.11 -7.61
CA VAL A 82 -1.65 4.91 -7.15
C VAL A 82 -2.41 4.28 -8.30
N CYS A 83 -3.15 5.05 -9.11
CA CYS A 83 -3.86 4.50 -10.26
C CYS A 83 -2.90 3.90 -11.28
N ALA A 84 -1.82 4.61 -11.63
CA ALA A 84 -0.83 4.14 -12.60
C ALA A 84 -0.18 2.82 -12.17
N ALA A 85 0.32 2.75 -10.93
CA ALA A 85 0.95 1.54 -10.38
C ALA A 85 -0.04 0.37 -10.23
N LEU A 86 -1.34 0.64 -10.09
CA LEU A 86 -2.37 -0.39 -10.08
C LEU A 86 -2.88 -0.79 -11.47
N GLY A 87 -2.46 -0.11 -12.54
CA GLY A 87 -2.93 -0.34 -13.92
C GLY A 87 -4.33 0.23 -14.19
N LEU A 88 -4.73 1.25 -13.44
CA LEU A 88 -6.06 1.88 -13.50
C LEU A 88 -5.99 3.24 -14.19
N HIS A 89 -7.05 3.59 -14.94
CA HIS A 89 -7.15 4.91 -15.55
C HIS A 89 -7.68 5.94 -14.52
N PRO A 90 -6.88 6.93 -14.08
CA PRO A 90 -7.24 7.80 -12.95
C PRO A 90 -8.53 8.59 -13.18
N ARG A 91 -8.77 9.07 -14.42
CA ARG A 91 -10.02 9.77 -14.76
C ARG A 91 -11.27 8.92 -14.54
N LEU A 92 -11.22 7.62 -14.88
CA LEU A 92 -12.36 6.72 -14.74
C LEU A 92 -12.62 6.37 -13.28
N VAL A 93 -11.55 6.03 -12.54
CA VAL A 93 -11.61 5.75 -11.11
C VAL A 93 -12.17 6.95 -10.36
N ARG A 94 -11.69 8.17 -10.65
CA ARG A 94 -12.17 9.41 -10.02
C ARG A 94 -13.67 9.60 -10.22
N ARG A 95 -14.16 9.43 -11.45
CA ARG A 95 -15.59 9.54 -11.75
C ARG A 95 -16.41 8.53 -10.95
N ARG A 96 -15.92 7.29 -10.81
CA ARG A 96 -16.60 6.25 -10.03
C ARG A 96 -16.61 6.55 -8.53
N LEU A 97 -15.47 6.88 -7.93
CA LEU A 97 -15.37 7.18 -6.50
C LEU A 97 -16.23 8.38 -6.09
N LEU A 98 -16.26 9.45 -6.91
CA LEU A 98 -17.10 10.61 -6.63
C LEU A 98 -18.59 10.33 -6.87
N GLY A 99 -18.93 9.40 -7.75
CA GLY A 99 -20.30 8.89 -7.91
C GLY A 99 -20.76 8.15 -6.67
N LEU A 100 -19.96 7.17 -6.21
CA LEU A 100 -20.21 6.40 -5.00
C LEU A 100 -20.41 7.31 -3.78
N ALA A 101 -19.51 8.27 -3.55
CA ALA A 101 -19.64 9.20 -2.42
C ALA A 101 -21.01 9.90 -2.39
N ARG A 102 -21.50 10.36 -3.54
CA ARG A 102 -22.82 11.00 -3.65
C ARG A 102 -23.98 10.05 -3.41
N GLU A 103 -23.83 8.77 -3.77
CA GLU A 103 -24.86 7.76 -3.54
C GLU A 103 -25.01 7.48 -2.04
N PHE A 104 -23.90 7.35 -1.32
CA PHE A 104 -23.89 7.16 0.13
C PHE A 104 -24.32 8.40 0.92
N GLU A 105 -24.08 9.60 0.39
CA GLU A 105 -24.63 10.84 0.95
C GLU A 105 -26.16 10.94 0.79
N ARG A 106 -26.72 10.39 -0.29
CA ARG A 106 -28.16 10.47 -0.62
C ARG A 106 -29.02 9.39 0.03
N GLY A 107 -28.45 8.22 0.32
CA GLY A 107 -29.17 7.10 0.94
C GLY A 107 -29.22 7.16 2.47
N ARG A 108 -28.94 8.31 3.08
CA ARG A 108 -28.83 8.51 4.52
C ARG A 108 -29.79 9.58 5.00
#